data_AF-A0A974P7Y3-F1
#
_entry.id   AF-A0A974P7Y3-F1
#
_cell.length_a   1.000
_cell.length_b   1.000
_cell.length_c   1.000
_cell.angle_alpha   90.00
_cell.angle_beta   90.00
_cell.angle_gamma   90.00
#
_symmetry.space_group_name_H-M   'P 1'
#
loop_
_entity.id
_entity.type
_entity.pdbx_description
1 polymer ?
#
loop_
_entity_poly.entity_id
_entity_poly.type
_entity_poly.pdbx_seq_one_letter_code
_entity_poly.pdbx_strand_id
1 'polypeptide(L)'
;MNVAVQQYKGIELQLIKRNYTDYKAKRYTLGGTNQNVWIPNKHLEQDGTIRQGENLDYVFRKAQRQLELAGYNGPIPGIKRRSAETVREGINLSC
;
A
#
# COMPACT_ATOMS: atom_id res chain seq x y z
N MET A 1 3.63 1.36 20.48
CA MET A 1 3.01 1.22 19.15
C MET A 1 2.09 2.40 18.93
N ASN A 2 2.29 3.16 17.87
CA ASN A 2 1.46 4.30 17.50
C ASN A 2 0.26 3.81 16.68
N VAL A 3 -0.94 3.89 17.26
CA VAL A 3 -2.22 3.48 16.65
C VAL A 3 -3.02 4.66 16.10
N ALA A 4 -2.42 5.85 16.09
CA ALA A 4 -3.02 7.03 15.49
C ALA A 4 -3.13 6.87 13.97
N VAL A 5 -4.09 7.60 13.39
CA VAL A 5 -4.24 7.71 11.94
C VAL A 5 -3.07 8.53 11.40
N GLN A 6 -2.41 7.99 10.39
CA GLN A 6 -1.28 8.59 9.70
C GLN A 6 -1.69 8.82 8.25
N GLN A 7 -1.15 9.87 7.62
CA GLN A 7 -1.42 10.15 6.21
C GLN A 7 -0.17 9.95 5.37
N TYR A 8 -0.30 9.16 4.30
CA TYR A 8 0.72 9.03 3.26
C TYR A 8 0.15 9.45 1.92
N LYS A 9 0.59 10.59 1.39
CA LYS A 9 0.18 11.10 0.07
C LYS A 9 -1.35 11.16 -0.13
N GLY A 10 -2.09 11.51 0.92
CA GLY A 10 -3.55 11.56 0.92
C GLY A 10 -4.26 10.23 1.21
N ILE A 11 -3.51 9.17 1.55
CA ILE A 11 -4.06 7.88 2.00
C ILE A 11 -4.01 7.85 3.53
N GLU A 12 -5.14 7.60 4.16
CA GLU A 12 -5.20 7.40 5.60
C GLU A 12 -4.84 5.95 5.97
N LEU A 13 -3.87 5.81 6.87
CA LEU A 13 -3.28 4.56 7.32
C LEU A 13 -3.37 4.49 8.83
N GLN A 14 -3.93 3.41 9.35
CA GLN A 14 -4.01 3.19 10.79
C GLN A 14 -3.39 1.85 11.16
N LEU A 15 -2.46 1.88 12.12
CA LEU A 15 -1.81 0.66 12.60
C LEU A 15 -2.78 -0.19 13.43
N ILE A 16 -2.90 -1.47 13.09
CA ILE A 16 -3.69 -2.41 13.90
C ILE A 16 -2.85 -2.87 15.09
N LYS A 17 -3.32 -2.63 16.32
CA LYS A 17 -2.68 -3.09 17.55
C LYS A 17 -2.67 -4.61 17.64
N ARG A 18 -1.50 -5.24 17.53
CA ARG A 18 -1.25 -6.68 17.72
C ARG A 18 0.17 -6.90 18.26
N ASN A 19 0.48 -8.13 18.63
CA ASN A 19 1.84 -8.53 18.96
C ASN A 19 2.66 -8.71 17.67
N TYR A 20 3.70 -7.90 17.48
CA TYR A 20 4.56 -7.88 16.29
C TYR A 20 6.04 -8.15 16.60
N THR A 21 6.38 -8.72 17.78
CA THR A 21 7.77 -8.87 18.26
C THR A 21 8.74 -9.45 17.23
N ASP A 22 8.32 -10.46 16.45
CA ASP A 22 9.18 -11.13 15.46
C ASP A 22 8.83 -10.79 14.00
N TYR A 23 7.92 -9.84 13.78
CA TYR A 23 7.42 -9.53 12.43
C TYR A 23 8.28 -8.47 11.77
N LYS A 24 8.66 -8.72 10.50
CA LYS A 24 9.41 -7.76 9.65
C LYS A 24 8.53 -6.68 9.02
N ALA A 25 7.21 -6.75 9.23
CA ALA A 25 6.23 -5.82 8.70
C ALA A 25 5.09 -5.64 9.70
N LYS A 26 4.45 -4.49 9.65
CA LYS A 26 3.27 -4.14 10.44
C LYS A 26 2.03 -4.02 9.55
N ARG A 27 0.87 -4.36 10.09
CA ARG A 27 -0.41 -4.35 9.36
C ARG A 27 -1.17 -3.04 9.60
N TYR A 28 -1.55 -2.39 8.51
CA TYR A 28 -2.29 -1.13 8.50
C TYR A 28 -3.65 -1.31 7.84
N THR A 29 -4.68 -0.64 8.36
CA THR A 29 -5.97 -0.46 7.69
C THR A 29 -5.93 0.79 6.81
N LEU A 30 -6.66 0.73 5.71
CA LEU A 30 -6.82 1.86 4.78
C LEU A 30 -8.12 2.61 5.10
N GLY A 31 -8.04 3.87 5.54
CA GLY A 31 -9.21 4.76 5.72
C GLY A 31 -10.34 4.19 6.58
N GLY A 32 -10.03 3.41 7.63
CA GLY A 32 -11.05 2.79 8.49
C GLY A 32 -11.85 1.65 7.82
N THR A 33 -11.43 1.20 6.63
CA THR A 33 -12.08 0.08 5.93
C THR A 33 -11.52 -1.27 6.37
N ASN A 34 -12.18 -2.36 5.95
CA ASN A 34 -11.69 -3.73 6.15
C ASN A 34 -10.45 -4.06 5.29
N GLN A 35 -10.06 -3.16 4.37
CA GLN A 35 -8.88 -3.34 3.53
C GLN A 35 -7.62 -3.07 4.35
N ASN A 36 -6.61 -3.90 4.12
CA ASN A 36 -5.42 -3.89 4.92
C ASN A 36 -4.17 -4.13 4.08
N VAL A 37 -3.08 -3.49 4.48
CA VAL A 37 -1.78 -3.51 3.81
C VAL A 37 -0.68 -3.79 4.82
N TRP A 38 0.34 -4.52 4.37
CA TRP A 38 1.53 -4.78 5.17
C TRP A 38 2.64 -3.83 4.75
N ILE A 39 3.12 -3.05 5.72
CA ILE A 39 4.23 -2.12 5.52
C ILE A 39 5.47 -2.69 6.20
N PRO A 40 6.58 -2.90 5.46
CA PRO A 40 7.84 -3.38 6.05
C PRO A 40 8.40 -2.40 7.08
N ASN A 41 8.97 -2.93 8.17
CA ASN A 41 9.52 -2.13 9.27
C ASN A 41 10.65 -1.19 8.85
N LYS A 42 11.31 -1.43 7.71
CA LYS A 42 12.38 -0.55 7.20
C LYS A 42 11.91 0.89 6.90
N HIS A 43 10.62 1.07 6.61
CA HIS A 43 10.02 2.39 6.35
C HIS A 43 9.28 2.95 7.57
N LEU A 44 9.33 2.24 8.69
CA LEU A 44 8.59 2.56 9.90
C LEU A 44 9.57 2.81 11.03
N GLU A 45 9.18 3.69 11.94
CA GLU A 45 9.82 3.81 13.23
C GLU A 45 9.46 2.62 14.14
N GLN A 46 10.20 2.48 15.24
CA GLN A 46 9.98 1.40 16.21
C GLN A 46 8.54 1.41 16.75
N ASP A 47 7.95 2.58 16.92
CA ASP A 47 6.57 2.76 17.34
C ASP A 47 5.55 2.40 16.23
N GLY A 48 5.94 2.35 14.95
CA GLY A 48 5.04 2.14 13.81
C GLY A 48 4.59 3.44 13.13
N THR A 49 5.26 4.55 13.44
CA THR A 49 5.11 5.79 12.68
C THR A 49 5.82 5.65 11.33
N ILE A 50 5.19 6.07 10.24
CA ILE A 50 5.78 6.06 8.90
C ILE A 50 6.82 7.16 8.86
N ARG A 51 8.03 6.82 8.41
CA ARG A 51 9.11 7.78 8.20
C ARG A 51 8.74 8.77 7.11
N GLN A 52 8.89 10.06 7.40
CA GLN A 52 8.64 11.11 6.42
C GLN A 52 9.70 11.06 5.30
N GLY A 53 9.25 11.19 4.05
CA GLY A 53 10.13 11.13 2.88
C GLY A 53 10.45 9.72 2.36
N GLU A 54 10.01 8.65 3.03
CA GLU A 54 10.22 7.28 2.58
C GLU A 54 9.32 6.90 1.38
N ASN A 55 9.86 6.03 0.51
CA ASN A 55 9.12 5.55 -0.65
C ASN A 55 8.34 4.25 -0.32
N LEU A 56 7.03 4.39 -0.14
CA LEU A 56 6.09 3.28 0.04
C LEU A 56 5.33 2.94 -1.27
N ASP A 57 5.67 3.60 -2.38
CA ASP A 57 4.90 3.53 -3.63
C ASP A 57 4.79 2.10 -4.14
N TYR A 58 5.84 1.28 -3.97
CA TYR A 58 5.83 -0.13 -4.39
C TYR A 58 4.84 -1.00 -3.58
N VAL A 59 4.60 -0.66 -2.31
CA VAL A 59 3.64 -1.36 -1.45
C VAL A 59 2.23 -1.08 -1.96
N PHE A 60 1.92 0.19 -2.17
CA PHE A 60 0.63 0.63 -2.69
C PHE A 60 0.39 0.24 -4.14
N ARG A 61 1.45 0.13 -4.96
CA ARG A 61 1.38 -0.40 -6.32
C ARG A 61 0.96 -1.87 -6.36
N LYS A 62 1.35 -2.66 -5.34
CA LYS A 62 0.86 -4.04 -5.18
C LYS A 62 -0.56 -4.07 -4.60
N ALA A 63 -0.89 -3.11 -3.75
CA ALA A 63 -2.18 -3.02 -3.06
C ALA A 63 -3.25 -2.18 -3.80
N GLN A 64 -3.15 -2.04 -5.14
CA GLN A 64 -4.07 -1.19 -5.92
C GLN A 64 -5.52 -1.60 -5.74
N ARG A 65 -5.82 -2.91 -5.75
CA ARG A 65 -7.19 -3.40 -5.57
C ARG A 65 -7.75 -3.06 -4.19
N GLN A 66 -6.92 -3.12 -3.15
CA GLN A 66 -7.31 -2.79 -1.78
C GLN A 66 -7.58 -1.28 -1.64
N LEU A 67 -6.80 -0.44 -2.33
CA LEU A 67 -7.02 1.00 -2.39
C LEU A 67 -8.35 1.33 -3.09
N GLU A 68 -8.63 0.70 -4.23
CA GLU A 68 -9.90 0.86 -4.96
C GLU A 68 -11.10 0.49 -4.09
N LEU A 69 -11.04 -0.66 -3.41
CA LEU A 69 -12.09 -1.15 -2.52
C LEU A 69 -12.25 -0.27 -1.27
N ALA A 70 -11.20 0.43 -0.86
CA ALA A 70 -11.24 1.41 0.21
C ALA A 70 -11.72 2.80 -0.26
N GLY A 71 -12.04 2.97 -1.55
CA GLY A 71 -12.53 4.23 -2.11
C GLY A 71 -11.43 5.18 -2.62
N TYR A 72 -10.15 4.78 -2.58
CA TYR A 72 -9.03 5.55 -3.10
C TYR A 72 -8.89 5.38 -4.62
N ASN A 73 -9.87 5.91 -5.36
CA ASN A 73 -9.95 5.86 -6.82
C ASN A 73 -9.32 7.08 -7.50
N GLY A 74 -8.66 7.98 -6.75
CA GLY A 74 -7.98 9.16 -7.27
C GLY A 74 -6.54 8.88 -7.75
N PRO A 75 -5.97 9.73 -8.62
CA PRO A 75 -4.55 9.67 -8.95
C PRO A 75 -3.73 10.00 -7.70
N ILE A 76 -3.08 9.00 -7.12
CA ILE A 76 -2.19 9.20 -5.97
C ILE A 76 -0.81 9.62 -6.51
N PRO A 77 -0.24 10.76 -6.07
CA PRO A 77 1.02 11.25 -6.60
C PRO A 77 2.16 10.22 -6.46
N GLY A 78 2.76 9.82 -7.58
CA GLY A 78 3.86 8.85 -7.62
C GLY A 78 3.45 7.37 -7.77
N ILE A 79 2.15 7.04 -7.70
CA ILE A 79 1.67 5.68 -7.95
C ILE A 79 1.06 5.62 -9.36
N LYS A 80 1.85 5.15 -10.33
CA LYS A 80 1.30 4.80 -11.64
C LYS A 80 0.38 3.58 -11.48
N ARG A 81 -0.89 3.71 -11.88
CA ARG A 81 -1.80 2.57 -11.99
C ARG A 81 -1.20 1.58 -12.98
N ARG A 82 -1.35 0.29 -12.69
CA ARG A 82 -1.05 -0.70 -13.71
C ARG A 82 -2.24 -0.64 -14.68
N SER A 83 -2.15 0.21 -15.70
CA SER A 83 -3.01 0.07 -16.86
C SER A 83 -2.82 -1.36 -17.37
N ALA A 84 -3.94 -2.05 -17.61
CA ALA A 84 -3.95 -3.38 -18.19
C ALA A 84 -3.42 -3.30 -19.62
N GLU A 85 -2.10 -3.29 -19.79
CA GLU A 85 -1.45 -3.16 -21.09
C GLU A 85 -0.25 -4.11 -21.16
N THR A 86 -0.53 -5.41 -21.09
CA THR A 86 0.34 -6.47 -21.63
C THR A 86 -0.48 -7.74 -21.85
N VAL A 87 -1.37 -7.76 -22.84
CA VAL A 87 -1.83 -9.03 -23.45
C VAL A 87 -2.16 -8.84 -24.94
N ARG A 88 -1.31 -8.16 -25.72
CA ARG A 88 -1.43 -8.17 -27.20
C ARG A 88 -0.07 -8.00 -27.86
N GLU A 89 0.81 -8.99 -27.69
CA GLU A 89 1.92 -9.17 -28.62
C GLU A 89 2.00 -10.65 -29.02
N GLY A 90 1.64 -10.92 -30.28
CA GLY A 90 2.27 -11.96 -31.09
C GLY A 90 1.86 -13.41 -30.85
N ILE A 91 0.66 -13.80 -31.28
CA ILE A 91 0.51 -15.08 -31.98
C ILE A 91 0.00 -14.77 -33.38
N ASN A 92 0.93 -14.35 -34.23
CA ASN A 92 0.79 -14.45 -35.67
C ASN A 92 1.45 -15.77 -36.06
N LEU A 93 0.71 -16.87 -35.96
CA LEU A 93 1.05 -18.10 -36.67
C LEU A 93 0.53 -17.90 -38.10
N SER A 94 1.40 -17.37 -38.95
CA SER A 94 1.29 -17.52 -40.39
C SER A 94 1.72 -18.95 -40.77
N CYS A 95 0.94 -19.53 -41.69
CA CYS A 95 1.04 -20.86 -42.32
C CYS A 95 0.29 -22.00 -41.61
#